data_AF-A0A2S6H837-F1
#
_entry.id   AF-A0A2S6H837-F1
#
_cell.length_a   1.000
_cell.length_b   1.000
_cell.length_c   1.000
_cell.angle_alpha   90.00
_cell.angle_beta   90.00
_cell.angle_gamma   90.00
#
_symmetry.space_group_name_H-M   'P 1'
#
loop_
_entity.id
_entity.type
_entity.pdbx_description
1 polymer ?
#
loop_
_entity_poly.entity_id
_entity_poly.type
_entity_poly.pdbx_seq_one_letter_code
_entity_poly.pdbx_strand_id
1 'polypeptide(L)'
;MDSSYMTDPAIFIIDSLLSLYILAVLLRFLLQWCGADFYNPISQFLVKATHPPLKLLRRFVPSIGKIDTSSLVLVMGLQMLADFSILLLKGVAISIGALTILSLTQLVSLLINIFIYAVFARAILSWMNPGTFSAASSVLYSLTEPVLNLCRKFIPDLGGIDLSPLAALMLLQLAKMVILPPLHQLASLIG
;
A
#
# COMPACT_ATOMS: atom_id res chain seq x y z
N MET A 1 -8.98 3.56 -37.18
CA MET A 1 -8.76 4.13 -35.84
C MET A 1 -8.08 3.04 -35.05
N ASP A 2 -6.81 3.24 -34.68
CA ASP A 2 -6.05 2.22 -33.98
C ASP A 2 -6.82 1.85 -32.70
N SER A 3 -6.99 0.55 -32.45
CA SER A 3 -7.67 0.03 -31.27
C SER A 3 -7.12 0.63 -29.96
N SER A 4 -5.87 1.10 -29.96
CA SER A 4 -5.22 1.81 -28.84
C SER A 4 -5.91 3.12 -28.46
N TYR A 5 -6.45 3.90 -29.41
CA TYR A 5 -6.91 5.28 -29.15
C TYR A 5 -7.99 5.39 -28.07
N MET A 6 -8.93 4.44 -28.02
CA MET A 6 -9.98 4.40 -26.99
C MET A 6 -9.64 3.50 -25.80
N THR A 7 -8.68 2.59 -25.97
CA THR A 7 -8.29 1.62 -24.94
C THR A 7 -7.40 2.27 -23.88
N ASP A 8 -6.47 3.14 -24.27
CA ASP A 8 -5.53 3.77 -23.35
C ASP A 8 -6.21 4.70 -22.33
N PRO A 9 -7.15 5.59 -22.73
CA PRO A 9 -7.89 6.40 -21.76
C PRO A 9 -8.75 5.55 -20.81
N ALA A 10 -9.35 4.46 -21.30
CA ALA A 10 -10.14 3.57 -20.47
C ALA A 10 -9.28 2.86 -19.41
N ILE A 11 -8.11 2.36 -19.81
CA ILE A 11 -7.13 1.77 -18.88
C ILE A 11 -6.70 2.79 -17.83
N PHE A 12 -6.38 4.03 -18.23
CA PHE A 12 -5.98 5.09 -17.30
C PHE A 12 -7.05 5.38 -16.25
N ILE A 13 -8.33 5.47 -16.64
CA ILE A 13 -9.43 5.73 -15.72
C ILE A 13 -9.60 4.56 -14.74
N ILE A 14 -9.60 3.32 -15.24
CA ILE A 14 -9.75 2.12 -14.42
C ILE A 14 -8.61 2.03 -13.41
N ASP A 15 -7.37 2.13 -13.88
CA ASP A 15 -6.17 2.07 -13.06
C ASP A 15 -6.15 3.18 -12.00
N SER A 16 -6.42 4.42 -12.39
CA SER A 16 -6.41 5.56 -11.47
C SER A 16 -7.46 5.42 -10.36
N LEU A 17 -8.71 5.07 -10.72
CA LEU A 17 -9.79 4.98 -9.74
C LEU A 17 -9.60 3.78 -8.81
N LEU A 18 -9.24 2.61 -9.34
CA LEU A 18 -9.06 1.41 -8.53
C LEU A 18 -7.80 1.49 -7.67
N SER A 19 -6.68 2.00 -8.19
CA SER A 19 -5.44 2.15 -7.40
C SER A 19 -5.62 3.12 -6.23
N LEU A 20 -6.32 4.25 -6.42
CA LEU A 20 -6.65 5.17 -5.33
C LEU A 20 -7.54 4.50 -4.27
N TYR A 21 -8.51 3.70 -4.70
CA TYR A 21 -9.39 2.99 -3.76
C TYR A 21 -8.65 1.88 -3.00
N ILE A 22 -7.83 1.09 -3.69
CA ILE A 22 -6.96 0.06 -3.09
C ILE A 22 -6.00 0.69 -2.09
N LEU A 23 -5.38 1.83 -2.46
CA LEU A 23 -4.54 2.61 -1.56
C LEU A 23 -5.31 3.03 -0.30
N ALA A 24 -6.55 3.52 -0.43
CA ALA A 24 -7.36 3.92 0.72
C ALA A 24 -7.68 2.74 1.66
N VAL A 25 -8.04 1.57 1.11
CA VAL A 25 -8.30 0.35 1.91
C VAL A 25 -7.00 -0.14 2.58
N LEU A 26 -5.88 -0.14 1.86
CA LEU A 26 -4.59 -0.58 2.38
C LEU A 26 -4.07 0.37 3.47
N LEU A 27 -4.18 1.69 3.27
CA LEU A 27 -3.84 2.68 4.29
C LEU A 27 -4.68 2.48 5.54
N ARG A 28 -6.00 2.32 5.43
CA ARG A 28 -6.85 1.99 6.59
C ARG A 28 -6.31 0.78 7.35
N PHE A 29 -6.02 -0.30 6.63
CA PHE A 29 -5.52 -1.53 7.23
C PHE A 29 -4.19 -1.28 7.97
N LEU A 30 -3.26 -0.56 7.36
CA LEU A 30 -1.97 -0.21 7.95
C LEU A 30 -2.11 0.70 9.17
N LEU A 31 -3.04 1.66 9.16
CA LEU A 31 -3.31 2.52 10.31
C LEU A 31 -3.83 1.72 11.50
N GLN A 32 -4.74 0.77 11.25
CA GLN A 32 -5.20 -0.14 12.30
C GLN A 32 -4.06 -1.02 12.82
N TRP A 33 -3.21 -1.55 11.93
CA TRP A 33 -2.06 -2.38 12.34
C TRP A 33 -1.09 -1.57 13.21
N CYS A 34 -0.69 -0.39 12.76
CA CYS A 34 0.27 0.45 13.46
C CYS A 34 -0.29 1.09 14.74
N GLY A 35 -1.58 0.91 15.03
CA GLY A 35 -2.23 1.50 16.20
C GLY A 35 -2.37 3.01 16.10
N ALA A 36 -2.56 3.55 14.89
CA ALA A 36 -2.78 4.98 14.68
C ALA A 36 -4.10 5.44 15.33
N ASP A 37 -4.13 6.70 15.77
CA ASP A 37 -5.32 7.28 16.41
C ASP A 37 -6.52 7.32 15.43
N PHE A 38 -7.62 6.67 15.82
CA PHE A 38 -8.87 6.64 15.06
C PHE A 38 -9.68 7.92 15.18
N TYR A 39 -9.39 8.79 16.17
CA TYR A 39 -9.99 10.12 16.26
C TYR A 39 -9.40 11.09 15.23
N ASN A 40 -8.23 10.78 14.67
CA ASN A 40 -7.61 11.58 13.62
C ASN A 40 -8.52 11.71 12.38
N PRO A 41 -8.72 12.91 11.80
CA PRO A 41 -9.63 13.12 10.68
C PRO A 41 -9.25 12.29 9.43
N ILE A 42 -7.96 12.04 9.20
CA ILE A 42 -7.49 11.22 8.06
C ILE A 42 -7.86 9.75 8.29
N SER A 43 -7.61 9.24 9.50
CA SER A 43 -8.03 7.88 9.89
C SER A 43 -9.55 7.73 9.75
N GLN A 44 -10.34 8.69 10.22
CA GLN A 44 -11.79 8.66 10.10
C GLN A 44 -12.26 8.69 8.65
N PHE A 45 -11.64 9.52 7.80
CA PHE A 45 -11.95 9.58 6.38
C PHE A 45 -11.73 8.21 5.71
N LEU A 46 -10.56 7.60 5.91
CA LEU A 46 -10.23 6.29 5.36
C LEU A 46 -11.20 5.21 5.86
N VAL A 47 -11.51 5.20 7.16
CA VAL A 47 -12.48 4.26 7.73
C VAL A 47 -13.86 4.45 7.10
N LYS A 48 -14.35 5.68 6.98
CA LYS A 48 -15.68 5.99 6.41
C LYS A 48 -15.75 5.62 4.92
N ALA A 49 -14.73 5.97 4.13
CA ALA A 49 -14.68 5.71 2.69
C ALA A 49 -14.64 4.21 2.35
N THR A 50 -14.00 3.42 3.19
CA THR A 50 -13.78 1.97 2.94
C THR A 50 -14.83 1.09 3.64
N HIS A 51 -15.62 1.65 4.55
CA HIS A 51 -16.58 0.89 5.34
C HIS A 51 -17.68 0.18 4.53
N PRO A 52 -18.31 0.77 3.49
CA PRO A 52 -19.44 0.13 2.81
C PRO A 52 -19.14 -1.27 2.25
N PRO A 53 -18.09 -1.50 1.43
CA PRO A 53 -17.77 -2.86 0.97
C PRO A 53 -17.24 -3.76 2.07
N LEU A 54 -16.47 -3.22 3.03
CA LEU A 54 -15.98 -4.01 4.16
C LEU A 54 -17.12 -4.53 5.03
N LYS A 55 -18.20 -3.76 5.23
CA LYS A 55 -19.38 -4.21 5.97
C LYS A 55 -20.05 -5.42 5.31
N LEU A 56 -20.09 -5.43 3.98
CA LEU A 56 -20.64 -6.56 3.23
C LEU A 56 -19.73 -7.79 3.37
N LEU A 57 -18.43 -7.59 3.19
CA LEU A 57 -17.45 -8.68 3.20
C LEU A 57 -17.27 -9.31 4.59
N ARG A 58 -17.37 -8.51 5.66
CA ARG A 58 -17.33 -8.98 7.06
C ARG A 58 -18.44 -9.96 7.42
N ARG A 59 -19.48 -10.07 6.59
CA ARG A 59 -20.51 -11.12 6.76
C ARG A 59 -19.97 -12.52 6.45
N PHE A 60 -18.95 -12.60 5.60
CA PHE A 60 -18.36 -13.86 5.13
C PHE A 60 -16.96 -14.10 5.69
N VAL A 61 -16.19 -13.03 5.89
CA VAL A 61 -14.80 -13.09 6.37
C VAL A 61 -14.69 -12.36 7.71
N PRO A 62 -14.71 -13.07 8.85
CA PRO A 62 -14.55 -12.44 10.16
C PRO A 62 -13.09 -11.98 10.38
N SER A 63 -12.91 -10.91 11.15
CA SER A 63 -11.59 -10.43 11.56
C SER A 63 -10.93 -11.44 12.51
N ILE A 64 -9.64 -11.73 12.29
CA ILE A 64 -8.87 -12.67 13.12
C ILE A 64 -7.92 -11.88 14.01
N GLY A 65 -8.20 -11.88 15.32
CA GLY A 65 -7.40 -11.14 16.30
C GLY A 65 -7.36 -9.64 16.02
N LYS A 66 -6.14 -9.08 15.87
CA LYS A 66 -5.93 -7.65 15.58
C LYS A 66 -5.93 -7.32 14.07
N ILE A 67 -5.88 -8.34 13.22
CA ILE A 67 -5.75 -8.19 11.76
C ILE A 67 -7.15 -8.13 11.13
N ASP A 68 -7.43 -7.05 10.41
CA ASP A 68 -8.66 -6.95 9.62
C ASP A 68 -8.53 -7.74 8.30
N THR A 69 -8.69 -9.06 8.39
CA THR A 69 -8.70 -10.01 7.26
C THR A 69 -9.66 -9.60 6.15
N SER A 70 -10.79 -8.97 6.49
CA SER A 70 -11.75 -8.45 5.50
C SER A 70 -11.11 -7.37 4.61
N SER A 71 -10.23 -6.53 5.17
CA SER A 71 -9.49 -5.54 4.38
C SER A 71 -8.49 -6.19 3.43
N LEU A 72 -7.80 -7.25 3.85
CA LEU A 72 -6.87 -7.99 2.99
C LEU A 72 -7.56 -8.69 1.83
N VAL A 73 -8.69 -9.36 2.10
CA VAL A 73 -9.49 -10.00 1.05
C VAL A 73 -10.07 -8.97 0.09
N LEU A 74 -10.52 -7.81 0.60
CA LEU A 74 -11.04 -6.73 -0.24
C LEU A 74 -9.96 -6.18 -1.18
N VAL A 75 -8.76 -5.84 -0.68
CA VAL A 75 -7.69 -5.32 -1.57
C VAL A 75 -7.24 -6.35 -2.59
N MET A 76 -7.18 -7.64 -2.22
CA MET A 76 -6.85 -8.70 -3.16
C MET A 76 -7.90 -8.81 -4.27
N GLY A 77 -9.18 -8.84 -3.93
CA GLY A 77 -10.27 -8.91 -4.90
C GLY A 77 -10.34 -7.69 -5.82
N LEU A 78 -10.15 -6.49 -5.26
CA LEU A 78 -10.13 -5.25 -6.04
C LEU A 78 -8.94 -5.20 -7.00
N GLN A 79 -7.75 -5.62 -6.57
CA GLN A 79 -6.57 -5.67 -7.42
C GLN A 79 -6.74 -6.67 -8.56
N MET A 80 -7.25 -7.87 -8.27
CA MET A 80 -7.55 -8.86 -9.31
C MET A 80 -8.59 -8.35 -10.30
N LEU A 81 -9.62 -7.64 -9.83
CA LEU A 81 -10.62 -7.02 -10.70
C LEU A 81 -10.00 -5.92 -11.59
N ALA A 82 -9.10 -5.10 -11.04
CA ALA A 82 -8.37 -4.08 -11.80
C ALA A 82 -7.51 -4.71 -12.90
N ASP A 83 -6.66 -5.65 -12.53
CA ASP A 83 -5.74 -6.34 -13.44
C ASP A 83 -6.50 -7.09 -14.53
N PHE A 84 -7.57 -7.80 -14.16
CA PHE A 84 -8.44 -8.50 -15.11
C PHE A 84 -9.08 -7.54 -16.11
N SER A 85 -9.64 -6.41 -15.63
CA SER A 85 -10.29 -5.42 -16.49
C SER A 85 -9.30 -4.80 -17.49
N ILE A 86 -8.08 -4.51 -17.03
CA ILE A 86 -7.02 -3.94 -17.88
C ILE A 86 -6.52 -4.98 -18.90
N LEU A 87 -6.32 -6.23 -18.50
CA LEU A 87 -5.86 -7.29 -19.40
C LEU A 87 -6.91 -7.65 -20.45
N LEU A 88 -8.18 -7.64 -20.08
CA LEU A 88 -9.31 -7.83 -21.00
C LEU A 88 -9.31 -6.75 -22.09
N LEU A 89 -9.12 -5.48 -21.71
CA LEU A 89 -9.03 -4.36 -22.65
C LEU A 89 -7.80 -4.47 -23.57
N LYS A 90 -6.70 -5.03 -23.09
CA LYS A 90 -5.49 -5.30 -23.88
C LYS A 90 -5.60 -6.55 -24.77
N GLY A 91 -6.68 -7.33 -24.66
CA GLY A 91 -6.84 -8.60 -25.37
C GLY A 91 -5.87 -9.70 -24.91
N VAL A 92 -5.32 -9.57 -23.70
CA VAL A 92 -4.36 -10.53 -23.13
C VAL A 92 -5.12 -11.52 -22.26
N ALA A 93 -5.09 -12.80 -22.66
CA ALA A 93 -5.56 -13.89 -21.81
C ALA A 93 -4.45 -14.28 -20.82
N ILE A 94 -4.84 -14.55 -19.57
CA ILE A 94 -3.93 -14.96 -18.51
C ILE A 94 -4.61 -16.01 -17.63
N SER A 95 -3.85 -16.96 -17.09
CA SER A 95 -4.39 -17.91 -16.13
C SER A 95 -4.82 -17.21 -14.82
N ILE A 96 -5.79 -17.79 -14.10
CA ILE A 96 -6.21 -17.28 -12.78
C ILE A 96 -5.03 -17.32 -11.79
N GLY A 97 -4.15 -18.32 -11.91
CA GLY A 97 -2.95 -18.41 -11.09
C GLY A 97 -2.00 -17.23 -11.34
N ALA A 98 -1.70 -16.91 -12.59
CA ALA A 98 -0.85 -15.77 -12.91
C ALA A 98 -1.48 -14.44 -12.51
N LEU A 99 -2.80 -14.28 -12.72
CA LEU A 99 -3.53 -13.10 -12.27
C LEU A 99 -3.38 -12.89 -10.76
N THR A 100 -3.56 -13.95 -9.95
CA THR A 100 -3.42 -13.83 -8.49
C THR A 100 -1.99 -13.46 -8.07
N ILE A 101 -0.96 -14.04 -8.70
CA ILE A 101 0.43 -13.69 -8.39
C ILE A 101 0.75 -12.25 -8.83
N LEU A 102 0.29 -11.80 -10.00
CA LEU A 102 0.49 -10.42 -10.45
C LEU A 102 -0.18 -9.43 -9.50
N SER A 103 -1.44 -9.66 -9.12
CA SER A 103 -2.15 -8.80 -8.18
C SER A 103 -1.46 -8.76 -6.81
N LEU A 104 -1.01 -9.92 -6.30
CA LEU A 104 -0.24 -9.97 -5.06
C LEU A 104 1.07 -9.17 -5.17
N THR A 105 1.78 -9.29 -6.29
CA THR A 105 3.02 -8.56 -6.55
C THR A 105 2.80 -7.06 -6.54
N GLN A 106 1.73 -6.59 -7.17
CA GLN A 106 1.37 -5.17 -7.18
C GLN A 106 0.99 -4.66 -5.77
N LEU A 107 0.25 -5.45 -4.99
CA LEU A 107 -0.07 -5.10 -3.59
C LEU A 107 1.16 -5.04 -2.71
N VAL A 108 2.12 -5.97 -2.87
CA VAL A 108 3.40 -5.93 -2.15
C VAL A 108 4.20 -4.69 -2.56
N SER A 109 4.27 -4.39 -3.85
CA SER A 109 4.92 -3.17 -4.36
C SER A 109 4.27 -1.91 -3.77
N LEU A 110 2.93 -1.83 -3.76
CA LEU A 110 2.18 -0.71 -3.19
C LEU A 110 2.46 -0.56 -1.69
N LEU A 111 2.43 -1.66 -0.93
CA LEU A 111 2.73 -1.66 0.50
C LEU A 111 4.13 -1.09 0.78
N ILE A 112 5.15 -1.56 0.05
CA ILE A 112 6.52 -1.06 0.20
C ILE A 112 6.59 0.43 -0.17
N ASN A 113 5.95 0.83 -1.28
CA ASN A 113 5.91 2.23 -1.71
C ASN A 113 5.23 3.14 -0.67
N ILE A 114 4.16 2.69 -0.02
CA ILE A 114 3.50 3.43 1.06
C ILE A 114 4.52 3.73 2.17
N PHE A 115 5.30 2.76 2.62
CA PHE A 115 6.31 2.99 3.64
C PHE A 115 7.45 3.88 3.15
N ILE A 116 7.92 3.72 1.92
CA ILE A 116 8.95 4.60 1.33
C ILE A 116 8.47 6.05 1.33
N TYR A 117 7.29 6.32 0.77
CA TYR A 117 6.76 7.68 0.71
C TYR A 117 6.42 8.24 2.10
N ALA A 118 5.93 7.42 3.02
CA ALA A 118 5.64 7.84 4.38
C ALA A 118 6.91 8.19 5.17
N VAL A 119 7.97 7.37 5.06
CA VAL A 119 9.27 7.64 5.70
C VAL A 119 9.91 8.90 5.09
N PHE A 120 9.87 9.02 3.77
CA PHE A 120 10.36 10.20 3.08
C PHE A 120 9.63 11.47 3.51
N ALA A 121 8.29 11.43 3.57
CA ALA A 121 7.47 12.55 4.05
C ALA A 121 7.79 12.89 5.52
N ARG A 122 7.97 11.90 6.39
CA ARG A 122 8.38 12.13 7.79
C ARG A 122 9.75 12.78 7.89
N ALA A 123 10.72 12.35 7.07
CA ALA A 123 12.06 12.94 7.03
C ALA A 123 12.00 14.42 6.62
N ILE A 124 11.26 14.76 5.56
CA ILE A 124 11.05 16.15 5.14
C ILE A 124 10.37 16.98 6.24
N LEU A 125 9.30 16.47 6.85
CA LEU A 125 8.60 17.16 7.93
C LEU A 125 9.50 17.42 9.14
N SER A 126 10.41 16.48 9.46
CA SER A 126 11.35 16.63 10.57
C SER A 126 12.35 17.76 10.36
N TRP A 127 12.73 18.05 9.11
CA TRP A 127 13.62 19.16 8.77
C TRP A 127 12.89 20.50 8.67
N MET A 128 11.68 20.50 8.08
CA MET A 128 10.94 21.74 7.84
C MET A 128 10.27 22.29 9.09
N ASN A 129 9.74 21.42 9.96
CA ASN A 129 8.93 21.87 11.09
C ASN A 129 9.06 20.95 12.32
N PRO A 130 10.25 20.95 12.96
CA PRO A 130 10.46 20.20 14.20
C PRO A 130 9.55 20.75 15.30
N GLY A 131 8.57 19.94 15.73
CA GLY A 131 7.73 20.23 16.90
C GLY A 131 6.25 20.53 16.63
N THR A 132 5.80 20.64 15.37
CA THR A 132 4.35 20.78 15.10
C THR A 132 3.65 19.44 14.94
N PHE A 133 2.67 19.18 15.81
CA PHE A 133 1.78 18.03 15.73
C PHE A 133 0.51 18.41 14.98
N SER A 134 0.44 18.03 13.71
CA SER A 134 -0.77 18.12 12.87
C SER A 134 -1.40 16.73 12.71
N ALA A 135 -2.64 16.68 12.23
CA ALA A 135 -3.30 15.41 11.95
C ALA A 135 -2.48 14.54 10.98
N ALA A 136 -1.88 15.15 9.95
CA ALA A 136 -1.04 14.44 8.98
C ALA A 136 0.27 13.93 9.62
N SER A 137 0.94 14.75 10.43
CA SER A 137 2.19 14.32 11.06
C SER A 137 1.93 13.16 12.02
N SER A 138 0.91 13.23 12.88
CA SER A 138 0.54 12.15 13.81
C SER A 138 0.33 10.79 13.11
N VAL A 139 -0.37 10.80 11.97
CA VAL A 139 -0.58 9.60 11.15
C VAL A 139 0.73 9.09 10.56
N LEU A 140 1.56 9.97 9.99
CA LEU A 140 2.87 9.60 9.44
C LEU A 140 3.80 9.03 10.51
N TYR A 141 3.84 9.63 11.71
CA TYR A 141 4.61 9.10 12.84
C TYR A 141 4.16 7.68 13.18
N SER A 142 2.86 7.46 13.38
CA SER A 142 2.31 6.15 13.72
C SER A 142 2.60 5.10 12.64
N LEU A 143 2.41 5.47 11.37
CA LEU A 143 2.60 4.58 10.23
C LEU A 143 4.07 4.17 10.04
N THR A 144 5.01 5.09 10.26
CA THR A 144 6.44 4.85 9.99
C THR A 144 7.20 4.29 11.19
N GLU A 145 6.65 4.42 12.41
CA GLU A 145 7.34 4.02 13.63
C GLU A 145 7.75 2.54 13.66
N PRO A 146 6.95 1.56 13.21
CA PRO A 146 7.36 0.17 13.21
C PRO A 146 8.64 -0.08 12.39
N VAL A 147 8.79 0.60 11.25
CA VAL A 147 9.96 0.46 10.37
C VAL A 147 11.16 1.22 10.93
N LEU A 148 10.95 2.46 11.38
CA LEU A 148 12.04 3.30 11.90
C LEU A 148 12.58 2.77 13.23
N ASN A 149 11.72 2.28 14.11
CA ASN A 149 12.15 1.66 15.37
C ASN A 149 13.03 0.43 15.12
N LEU A 150 12.73 -0.38 14.09
CA LEU A 150 13.62 -1.49 13.71
C LEU A 150 14.98 -0.98 13.24
N CYS A 151 15.03 0.10 12.46
CA CYS A 151 16.30 0.67 11.99
C CYS A 151 17.12 1.28 13.14
N ARG A 152 16.49 1.97 14.09
CA ARG A 152 17.15 2.55 15.27
C ARG A 152 17.81 1.52 16.17
N LYS A 153 17.38 0.26 16.15
CA LYS A 153 18.05 -0.83 16.90
C LYS A 153 19.44 -1.15 16.37
N PHE A 154 19.73 -0.82 15.10
CA PHE A 154 21.00 -1.14 14.46
C PHE A 154 21.89 0.09 14.21
N ILE A 155 21.33 1.30 14.30
CA ILE A 155 22.02 2.55 13.99
C ILE A 155 22.23 3.32 15.31
N PRO A 156 23.48 3.56 15.74
CA PRO A 156 23.74 4.37 16.91
C PRO A 156 23.35 5.84 16.66
N ASP A 157 22.91 6.55 17.71
CA ASP A 157 22.55 7.95 17.63
C ASP A 157 23.80 8.82 17.36
N LEU A 158 23.94 9.31 16.12
CA LEU A 158 25.06 10.15 15.70
C LEU A 158 24.77 11.63 15.99
N GLY A 159 24.86 12.00 17.27
CA GLY A 159 24.87 13.42 17.67
C GLY A 159 23.53 14.15 17.51
N GLY A 160 22.41 13.46 17.74
CA GLY A 160 21.07 14.05 17.73
C GLY A 160 20.39 14.14 16.36
N ILE A 161 21.04 13.67 15.29
CA ILE A 161 20.44 13.54 13.95
C ILE A 161 19.96 12.10 13.76
N ASP A 162 18.66 11.91 13.59
CA ASP A 162 18.07 10.59 13.31
C ASP A 162 18.35 10.18 11.85
N LEU A 163 19.35 9.31 11.64
CA LEU A 163 19.66 8.73 10.33
C LEU A 163 18.81 7.49 10.00
N SER A 164 17.95 7.04 10.92
CA SER A 164 17.08 5.88 10.68
C SER A 164 16.17 6.02 9.45
N PRO A 165 15.67 7.21 9.05
CA PRO A 165 14.89 7.35 7.82
C PRO A 165 15.70 7.00 6.57
N LEU A 166 16.97 7.41 6.49
CA LEU A 166 17.82 7.12 5.33
C LEU A 166 18.05 5.61 5.19
N ALA A 167 18.37 4.94 6.30
CA ALA A 167 18.56 3.50 6.31
C ALA A 167 17.26 2.74 6.01
N ALA A 168 16.13 3.19 6.56
CA ALA A 168 14.82 2.60 6.26
C ALA A 168 14.48 2.70 4.77
N LEU A 169 14.71 3.86 4.14
CA LEU A 169 14.50 4.05 2.71
C LEU A 169 15.38 3.10 1.89
N MET A 170 16.66 2.97 2.26
CA MET A 170 17.58 2.05 1.59
C MET A 170 17.13 0.58 1.73
N LEU A 171 16.76 0.15 2.94
CA LEU A 171 16.30 -1.22 3.19
C LEU A 171 14.98 -1.54 2.47
N LEU A 172 14.03 -0.60 2.46
CA LEU A 172 12.77 -0.76 1.74
C LEU A 172 13.00 -0.82 0.22
N GLN A 173 13.90 0.01 -0.31
CA GLN A 173 14.25 -0.01 -1.73
C GLN A 173 14.95 -1.33 -2.11
N LEU A 174 15.87 -1.81 -1.28
CA LEU A 174 16.51 -3.12 -1.46
C LEU A 174 15.48 -4.25 -1.39
N ALA A 175 14.56 -4.22 -0.43
CA ALA A 175 13.48 -5.19 -0.32
C ALA A 175 12.63 -5.22 -1.60
N LYS A 176 12.30 -4.05 -2.17
CA LYS A 176 11.58 -3.95 -3.45
C LYS A 176 12.37 -4.60 -4.60
N MET A 177 13.68 -4.34 -4.68
CA MET A 177 14.56 -4.90 -5.72
C MET A 177 14.74 -6.41 -5.60
N VAL A 178 14.71 -6.97 -4.39
CA VAL A 178 14.90 -8.41 -4.16
C VAL A 178 13.58 -9.19 -4.27
N ILE A 179 12.48 -8.63 -3.75
CA ILE A 179 11.22 -9.38 -3.59
C ILE A 179 10.37 -9.34 -4.87
N LEU A 180 10.30 -8.20 -5.57
CA LEU A 180 9.37 -8.09 -6.70
C LEU A 180 9.78 -8.90 -7.94
N PRO A 181 11.05 -8.92 -8.38
CA PRO A 181 11.41 -9.62 -9.62
C PRO A 181 11.08 -11.13 -9.61
N PRO A 182 11.37 -11.89 -8.53
CA PRO A 182 10.98 -13.30 -8.45
C PRO A 182 9.46 -13.51 -8.57
N LEU A 183 8.65 -12.64 -7.97
CA LEU A 183 7.18 -12.75 -8.05
C LEU A 183 6.66 -12.49 -9.46
N HIS A 184 7.22 -11.50 -10.16
CA HIS A 184 6.91 -11.27 -11.57
C HIS A 184 7.34 -12.43 -12.46
N GLN A 185 8.52 -13.01 -12.20
CA GLN A 185 8.97 -14.19 -12.92
C GLN A 185 8.03 -15.37 -12.69
N LEU A 186 7.62 -15.63 -11.45
CA LEU A 186 6.66 -16.68 -11.13
C LEU A 186 5.34 -16.49 -11.87
N ALA A 187 4.79 -15.27 -11.90
CA ALA A 187 3.58 -14.97 -12.66
C ALA A 187 3.75 -15.25 -14.16
N SER A 188 4.90 -14.91 -14.74
CA SER A 188 5.18 -15.15 -16.17
C SER A 188 5.34 -16.63 -16.52
N LEU A 189 5.69 -17.49 -15.56
CA LEU A 189 5.85 -18.92 -15.78
C LEU A 189 4.52 -19.67 -15.78
N ILE A 190 3.51 -19.15 -15.08
CA ILE A 190 2.19 -19.77 -14.95
C ILE A 190 1.10 -19.04 -15.74
N GLY A 191 1.45 -17.94 -16.41
CA GLY A 191 0.54 -17.06 -17.16
C GLY A 191 0.54 -17.35 -18.63
#